data_AF-A0A0F9ZQ13-F1
#
_entry.id   AF-A0A0F9ZQ13-F1
#
_cell.length_a   1.000
_cell.length_b   1.000
_cell.length_c   1.000
_cell.angle_alpha   90.00
_cell.angle_beta   90.00
_cell.angle_gamma   90.00
#
_symmetry.space_group_name_H-M   'P 1'
#
loop_
_entity.id
_entity.type
_entity.pdbx_description
1 polymer ?
#
loop_
_entity_poly.entity_id
_entity_poly.type
_entity_poly.pdbx_seq_one_letter_code
_entity_poly.pdbx_strand_id
1 'polypeptide(L)'
;MIHYYLRNIHKIKDLKSNFQKIIDYLLTFVGDIEVKKETKEKAFIYYLETPTVAHLKLEKTGQVTVTISKDDNVTINLINNVAVGCGFRIYNPQINCYLPNSANILDLTTIKIDPTIKNVLNLYQLTPLFQYRDTLIFFCLNKKMEVVLVNRHLLEYLLTTNGQDLIVNEFSIKVAENIPQFIALFDRGLISLNFPQYLNGDAKITNLSGFNIKKLPINTKLQVINFIFNEENQSFTQTDTTNEIPKKYLAIKIGQDYTYKMIGDKLTKFINVSVFN
;
A
#
# COMPACT_ATOMS: atom_id res chain seq x y z
N MET A 1 18.10 10.19 -12.26
CA MET A 1 16.64 10.32 -12.40
C MET A 1 16.01 8.95 -12.38
N ILE A 2 14.74 8.87 -11.98
CA ILE A 2 13.95 7.64 -11.94
C ILE A 2 12.69 7.86 -12.76
N HIS A 3 12.28 6.83 -13.50
CA HIS A 3 11.10 6.86 -14.36
C HIS A 3 10.02 5.97 -13.77
N TYR A 4 8.87 6.55 -13.47
CA TYR A 4 7.66 5.84 -13.09
C TYR A 4 6.67 5.85 -14.25
N TYR A 5 5.74 4.89 -14.24
CA TYR A 5 4.70 4.79 -15.26
C TYR A 5 3.33 4.79 -14.62
N LEU A 6 2.47 5.72 -15.01
CA LEU A 6 1.06 5.68 -14.65
C LEU A 6 0.37 4.69 -15.59
N ARG A 7 0.00 3.53 -15.05
CA ARG A 7 -0.70 2.48 -15.78
C ARG A 7 -2.19 2.54 -15.49
N ASN A 8 -2.97 2.37 -16.54
CA ASN A 8 -4.41 2.39 -16.50
C ASN A 8 -4.93 1.02 -16.07
N ILE A 9 -5.47 0.91 -14.87
CA ILE A 9 -5.97 -0.36 -14.32
C ILE A 9 -7.44 -0.63 -14.65
N HIS A 10 -8.20 0.39 -15.05
CA HIS A 10 -9.63 0.29 -15.34
C HIS A 10 -9.98 0.33 -16.83
N LYS A 11 -8.98 0.18 -17.71
CA LYS A 11 -9.14 0.26 -19.18
C LYS A 11 -9.89 1.52 -19.63
N ILE A 12 -9.59 2.65 -18.99
CA ILE A 12 -10.21 3.93 -19.32
C ILE A 12 -9.89 4.32 -20.78
N LYS A 13 -10.91 4.72 -21.53
CA LYS A 13 -10.81 4.99 -22.97
C LYS A 13 -10.13 6.33 -23.29
N ASP A 14 -10.29 7.35 -22.42
CA ASP A 14 -9.79 8.71 -22.67
C ASP A 14 -8.57 9.05 -21.80
N LEU A 15 -7.41 8.59 -22.24
CA LEU A 15 -6.13 8.81 -21.55
C LEU A 15 -5.71 10.28 -21.55
N LYS A 16 -6.03 11.03 -22.62
CA LYS A 16 -5.68 12.46 -22.73
C LYS A 16 -6.47 13.29 -21.72
N SER A 17 -7.78 13.06 -21.62
CA SER A 17 -8.62 13.76 -20.64
C SER A 17 -8.18 13.45 -19.21
N ASN A 18 -7.88 12.19 -18.88
CA ASN A 18 -7.44 11.88 -17.51
C ASN A 18 -6.03 12.38 -17.20
N PHE A 19 -5.10 12.37 -18.16
CA PHE A 19 -3.82 13.07 -17.99
C PHE A 19 -4.06 14.55 -17.68
N GLN A 20 -4.97 15.19 -18.42
CA GLN A 20 -5.30 16.59 -18.21
C GLN A 20 -5.92 16.86 -16.83
N LYS A 21 -6.79 15.97 -16.34
CA LYS A 21 -7.33 16.04 -14.96
C LYS A 21 -6.25 15.99 -13.89
N ILE A 22 -5.22 15.15 -14.08
CA ILE A 22 -4.08 15.11 -13.16
C ILE A 22 -3.39 16.48 -13.13
N ILE A 23 -3.09 17.05 -14.30
CA ILE A 23 -2.44 18.37 -14.38
C ILE A 23 -3.34 19.48 -13.80
N ASP A 24 -4.63 19.46 -14.09
CA ASP A 24 -5.58 20.48 -13.62
C ASP A 24 -5.73 20.42 -12.09
N TYR A 25 -5.72 19.22 -11.50
CA TYR A 25 -5.67 19.09 -10.05
C TYR A 25 -4.36 19.62 -9.48
N LEU A 26 -3.21 19.30 -10.09
CA LEU A 26 -1.91 19.80 -9.62
C LEU A 26 -1.81 21.33 -9.68
N LEU A 27 -2.50 21.98 -10.62
CA LEU A 27 -2.59 23.45 -10.69
C LEU A 27 -3.37 24.08 -9.53
N THR A 28 -4.12 23.30 -8.75
CA THR A 28 -4.86 23.83 -7.59
C THR A 28 -3.98 24.06 -6.37
N PHE A 29 -2.76 23.52 -6.33
CA PHE A 29 -1.80 23.76 -5.26
C PHE A 29 -1.12 25.11 -5.50
N VAL A 30 -1.52 26.12 -4.72
CA VAL A 30 -0.94 27.46 -4.76
C VAL A 30 0.10 27.58 -3.65
N GLY A 31 1.32 27.97 -3.99
CA GLY A 31 2.38 28.30 -3.02
C GLY A 31 3.38 27.18 -2.73
N ASP A 32 2.97 25.91 -2.80
CA ASP A 32 3.87 24.77 -2.53
C ASP A 32 4.63 24.31 -3.79
N ILE A 33 3.95 24.37 -4.94
CA ILE A 33 4.48 23.96 -6.24
C ILE A 33 4.09 24.94 -7.34
N GLU A 34 4.90 25.01 -8.39
CA GLU A 34 4.58 25.64 -9.65
C GLU A 34 4.42 24.55 -10.73
N VAL A 35 3.28 24.53 -11.41
CA VAL A 35 3.04 23.58 -12.52
C VAL A 35 3.07 24.33 -13.85
N LYS A 36 4.07 24.05 -14.69
CA LYS A 36 4.16 24.61 -16.05
C LYS A 36 3.67 23.60 -17.08
N LYS A 37 2.59 23.94 -17.78
CA LYS A 37 2.15 23.23 -18.98
C LYS A 37 3.02 23.67 -20.16
N GLU A 38 3.87 22.78 -20.66
CA GLU A 38 4.65 23.05 -21.87
C GLU A 38 3.81 22.71 -23.12
N THR A 39 3.12 21.58 -23.08
CA THR A 39 2.18 21.15 -24.13
C THR A 39 0.96 20.45 -23.51
N LYS A 40 -0.01 20.05 -24.33
CA LYS A 40 -1.14 19.19 -23.87
C LYS A 40 -0.72 17.80 -23.40
N GLU A 41 0.52 17.40 -23.71
CA GLU A 41 1.04 16.05 -23.44
C GLU A 41 2.27 16.10 -22.53
N LYS A 42 2.66 17.29 -22.06
CA LYS A 42 3.86 17.47 -21.23
C LYS A 42 3.70 18.62 -20.23
N ALA A 43 3.98 18.32 -18.98
CA ALA A 43 3.96 19.28 -17.89
C ALA A 43 5.17 19.09 -16.97
N PHE A 44 5.55 20.16 -16.29
CA PHE A 44 6.62 20.17 -15.30
C PHE A 44 6.06 20.62 -13.96
N ILE A 45 6.51 19.99 -12.88
CA ILE A 45 6.21 20.41 -11.51
C ILE A 45 7.53 20.88 -10.90
N TYR A 46 7.54 22.12 -10.41
CA TYR A 46 8.66 22.74 -9.71
C TYR A 46 8.26 22.95 -8.25
N TYR A 47 9.16 22.68 -7.32
CA TYR A 47 8.98 23.06 -5.92
C TYR A 47 9.70 24.37 -5.69
N LEU A 48 9.01 25.39 -5.18
CA LEU A 48 9.59 26.72 -5.06
C LEU A 48 10.81 26.77 -4.11
N GLU A 49 10.84 25.85 -3.14
CA GLU A 49 11.89 25.80 -2.11
C GLU A 49 13.05 24.85 -2.44
N THR A 50 12.96 24.07 -3.53
CA THR A 50 14.00 23.07 -3.87
C THR A 50 14.34 23.10 -5.35
N PRO A 51 15.56 22.70 -5.77
CA PRO A 51 15.91 22.61 -7.19
C PRO A 51 15.23 21.44 -7.91
N THR A 52 14.25 20.81 -7.28
CA THR A 52 13.61 19.57 -7.73
C THR A 52 12.58 19.87 -8.81
N VAL A 53 12.70 19.15 -9.93
CA VAL A 53 11.75 19.24 -11.05
C VAL A 53 11.28 17.84 -11.41
N ALA A 54 9.96 17.68 -11.47
CA ALA A 54 9.33 16.46 -11.95
C ALA A 54 8.73 16.68 -13.34
N HIS A 55 8.94 15.71 -14.23
CA HIS A 55 8.49 15.78 -15.62
C HIS A 55 7.37 14.77 -15.83
N LEU A 56 6.21 15.23 -16.27
CA LEU A 56 5.06 14.41 -16.62
C LEU A 56 4.88 14.45 -18.13
N LYS A 57 4.84 13.29 -18.77
CA LYS A 57 4.68 13.18 -20.22
C LYS A 57 3.73 12.06 -20.60
N LEU A 58 2.75 12.37 -21.46
CA LEU A 58 1.92 11.39 -22.13
C LEU A 58 2.63 10.95 -23.42
N GLU A 59 3.08 9.70 -23.45
CA GLU A 59 3.73 9.10 -24.61
C GLU A 59 2.72 8.76 -25.71
N LYS A 60 3.20 8.64 -26.96
CA LYS A 60 2.35 8.23 -28.11
C LYS A 60 1.69 6.88 -27.93
N THR A 61 2.28 6.01 -27.11
CA THR A 61 1.74 4.69 -26.73
C THR A 61 0.54 4.80 -25.78
N GLY A 62 0.21 6.00 -25.28
CA GLY A 62 -0.79 6.23 -24.27
C GLY A 62 -0.29 6.05 -22.83
N GLN A 63 0.97 5.66 -22.64
CA GLN A 63 1.58 5.56 -21.32
C GLN A 63 1.94 6.95 -20.80
N VAL A 64 1.59 7.24 -19.54
CA VAL A 64 2.07 8.45 -18.87
C VAL A 64 3.33 8.12 -18.10
N THR A 65 4.41 8.81 -18.40
CA THR A 65 5.70 8.69 -17.73
C THR A 65 5.90 9.85 -16.77
N VAL A 66 6.34 9.54 -15.56
CA VAL A 66 6.72 10.52 -14.54
C VAL A 66 8.21 10.35 -14.27
N THR A 67 8.99 11.39 -14.56
CA THR A 67 10.44 11.38 -14.33
C THR A 67 10.77 12.33 -13.20
N ILE A 68 11.43 11.82 -12.17
CA ILE A 68 11.78 12.60 -10.97
C ILE A 68 13.26 12.44 -10.62
N SER A 69 13.77 13.37 -9.81
CA SER A 69 15.08 13.21 -9.16
C SER A 69 15.04 12.02 -8.19
N LYS A 70 16.20 11.47 -7.85
CA LYS A 70 16.27 10.39 -6.86
C LYS A 70 15.77 10.87 -5.50
N ASP A 71 16.15 12.07 -5.09
CA ASP A 71 15.80 12.58 -3.77
C ASP A 71 14.38 13.19 -3.68
N ASP A 72 13.55 13.01 -4.72
CA ASP A 72 12.20 13.59 -4.82
C ASP A 72 11.11 12.56 -4.55
N ASN A 73 10.71 12.41 -3.28
CA ASN A 73 9.56 11.57 -2.92
C ASN A 73 8.25 12.35 -2.80
N VAL A 74 8.32 13.67 -2.69
CA VAL A 74 7.15 14.51 -2.48
C VAL A 74 6.30 14.49 -3.74
N THR A 75 6.93 14.61 -4.90
CA THR A 75 6.20 14.59 -6.18
C THR A 75 5.53 13.27 -6.45
N ILE A 76 6.22 12.14 -6.23
CA ILE A 76 5.61 10.86 -6.55
C ILE A 76 4.41 10.58 -5.66
N ASN A 77 4.48 10.95 -4.38
CA ASN A 77 3.34 10.85 -3.45
C ASN A 77 2.20 11.79 -3.82
N LEU A 78 2.52 13.04 -4.22
CA LEU A 78 1.52 13.99 -4.68
C LEU A 78 0.78 13.47 -5.91
N ILE A 79 1.50 12.95 -6.90
CA ILE A 79 0.91 12.36 -8.10
C ILE A 79 0.08 11.12 -7.73
N ASN A 80 0.54 10.29 -6.79
CA ASN A 80 -0.17 9.06 -6.38
C ASN A 80 -1.59 9.38 -5.86
N ASN A 81 -1.71 10.43 -5.05
CA ASN A 81 -2.99 10.88 -4.48
C ASN A 81 -4.04 11.22 -5.55
N VAL A 82 -3.60 11.71 -6.72
CA VAL A 82 -4.48 12.16 -7.82
C VAL A 82 -4.70 11.06 -8.84
N ALA A 83 -3.64 10.31 -9.15
CA ALA A 83 -3.62 9.27 -10.16
C ALA A 83 -4.68 8.20 -9.88
N VAL A 84 -4.82 7.79 -8.60
CA VAL A 84 -5.80 6.78 -8.18
C VAL A 84 -7.24 7.23 -8.48
N GLY A 85 -7.60 8.48 -8.17
CA GLY A 85 -8.92 9.04 -8.49
C GLY A 85 -9.18 9.17 -9.99
N CYS A 86 -8.11 9.27 -10.79
CA CYS A 86 -8.17 9.26 -12.25
C CYS A 86 -8.08 7.84 -12.86
N GLY A 87 -8.11 6.78 -12.03
CA GLY A 87 -8.08 5.38 -12.41
C GLY A 87 -6.72 4.88 -12.93
N PHE A 88 -5.64 5.58 -12.56
CA PHE A 88 -4.27 5.15 -12.77
C PHE A 88 -3.65 4.60 -11.48
N ARG A 89 -2.68 3.70 -11.64
CA ARG A 89 -1.73 3.35 -10.58
C ARG A 89 -0.32 3.69 -11.02
N ILE A 90 0.50 4.14 -10.07
CA ILE A 90 1.90 4.41 -10.32
C ILE A 90 2.67 3.10 -10.25
N TYR A 91 3.36 2.77 -11.33
CA TYR A 91 4.24 1.62 -11.43
C TYR A 91 5.70 2.05 -11.28
N ASN A 92 6.40 1.43 -10.33
CA ASN A 92 7.82 1.62 -10.07
C ASN A 92 8.63 0.47 -10.72
N PRO A 93 9.40 0.75 -11.78
CA PRO A 93 10.20 -0.28 -12.45
C PRO A 93 11.37 -0.81 -11.62
N GLN A 94 11.83 -0.09 -10.59
CA GLN A 94 12.95 -0.56 -9.76
C GLN A 94 12.57 -1.80 -8.93
N ILE A 95 11.30 -1.90 -8.54
CA ILE A 95 10.74 -3.04 -7.79
C ILE A 95 9.76 -3.87 -8.63
N ASN A 96 9.64 -3.55 -9.93
CA ASN A 96 8.73 -4.22 -10.87
C ASN A 96 7.27 -4.28 -10.40
N CYS A 97 6.81 -3.30 -9.60
CA CYS A 97 5.51 -3.32 -8.94
C CYS A 97 4.84 -1.94 -8.88
N TYR A 98 3.55 -1.91 -8.53
CA TYR A 98 2.86 -0.65 -8.24
C TYR A 98 3.33 -0.05 -6.92
N LEU A 99 3.14 1.25 -6.74
CA LEU A 99 3.19 1.84 -5.41
C LEU A 99 1.87 1.53 -4.68
N PRO A 100 1.89 1.38 -3.35
CA PRO A 100 0.66 1.31 -2.57
C PRO A 100 -0.13 2.63 -2.74
N ASN A 101 -1.46 2.54 -2.73
CA ASN A 101 -2.34 3.68 -3.02
C ASN A 101 -2.45 4.69 -1.86
N SER A 102 -1.76 4.45 -0.75
CA SER A 102 -1.81 5.30 0.44
C SER A 102 -0.80 6.44 0.36
N ALA A 103 -1.26 7.67 0.57
CA ALA A 103 -0.43 8.87 0.68
C ALA A 103 0.62 8.78 1.82
N ASN A 104 0.32 7.97 2.84
CA ASN A 104 1.11 7.88 4.07
C ASN A 104 2.26 6.87 3.96
N ILE A 105 2.39 6.16 2.83
CA ILE A 105 3.53 5.28 2.60
C ILE A 105 4.53 5.97 1.66
N LEU A 106 5.79 5.98 2.07
CA LEU A 106 6.89 6.55 1.31
C LEU A 106 7.60 5.44 0.54
N ASP A 107 7.89 5.70 -0.74
CA ASP A 107 8.72 4.84 -1.57
C ASP A 107 10.21 5.07 -1.28
N LEU A 108 10.87 4.09 -0.66
CA LEU A 108 12.28 4.20 -0.28
C LEU A 108 13.24 3.81 -1.41
N THR A 109 12.76 3.46 -2.61
CA THR A 109 13.66 3.20 -3.75
C THR A 109 14.28 4.48 -4.31
N THR A 110 13.74 5.63 -3.91
CA THR A 110 14.15 6.98 -4.32
C THR A 110 14.78 7.74 -3.17
N ILE A 111 14.17 7.67 -1.99
CA ILE A 111 14.57 8.43 -0.81
C ILE A 111 15.94 7.99 -0.30
N LYS A 112 16.79 8.99 -0.03
CA LYS A 112 17.98 8.80 0.79
C LYS A 112 17.55 8.55 2.24
N ILE A 113 17.68 7.29 2.67
CA ILE A 113 17.45 6.89 4.06
C ILE A 113 18.60 7.41 4.93
N ASP A 114 18.27 7.81 6.16
CA ASP A 114 19.26 8.13 7.19
C ASP A 114 20.33 7.02 7.29
N PRO A 115 21.63 7.35 7.20
CA PRO A 115 22.70 6.35 7.20
C PRO A 115 22.69 5.45 8.45
N THR A 116 22.31 5.98 9.61
CA THR A 116 22.25 5.24 10.87
C THR A 116 21.15 4.18 10.81
N ILE A 117 19.96 4.55 10.34
CA ILE A 117 18.85 3.61 10.12
C ILE A 117 19.26 2.54 9.11
N LYS A 118 19.85 2.96 7.98
CA LYS A 118 20.30 2.05 6.93
C LYS A 118 21.32 1.03 7.46
N ASN A 119 22.25 1.45 8.32
CA ASN A 119 23.24 0.57 8.93
C ASN A 119 22.58 -0.49 9.82
N VAL A 120 21.62 -0.11 10.67
CA VAL A 120 20.87 -1.06 11.49
C VAL A 120 20.13 -2.07 10.60
N LEU A 121 19.38 -1.61 9.58
CA LEU A 121 18.67 -2.52 8.68
C LEU A 121 19.62 -3.49 7.94
N ASN A 122 20.79 -3.01 7.52
CA ASN A 122 21.80 -3.84 6.85
C ASN A 122 22.39 -4.94 7.74
N LEU A 123 22.57 -4.67 9.05
CA LEU A 123 23.04 -5.69 10.01
C LEU A 123 22.07 -6.88 10.08
N TYR A 124 20.77 -6.59 9.95
CA TYR A 124 19.70 -7.59 9.85
C TYR A 124 19.45 -8.09 8.43
N GLN A 125 20.28 -7.69 7.46
CA GLN A 125 20.21 -8.10 6.06
C GLN A 125 18.85 -7.76 5.42
N LEU A 126 18.30 -6.61 5.80
CA LEU A 126 17.04 -6.09 5.32
C LEU A 126 17.26 -4.98 4.30
N THR A 127 16.59 -5.08 3.16
CA THR A 127 16.57 -4.02 2.14
C THR A 127 15.31 -3.18 2.31
N PRO A 128 15.40 -1.91 2.71
CA PRO A 128 14.23 -1.06 2.87
C PRO A 128 13.47 -0.85 1.55
N LEU A 129 12.14 -1.00 1.60
CA LEU A 129 11.24 -0.76 0.47
C LEU A 129 10.32 0.42 0.69
N PHE A 130 9.65 0.43 1.84
CA PHE A 130 8.65 1.43 2.16
C PHE A 130 8.74 1.87 3.62
N GLN A 131 8.33 3.10 3.91
CA GLN A 131 8.22 3.64 5.26
C GLN A 131 6.87 4.29 5.46
N TYR A 132 6.24 4.09 6.61
CA TYR A 132 5.09 4.90 6.98
C TYR A 132 5.57 6.30 7.39
N ARG A 133 5.08 7.34 6.71
CA ARG A 133 5.54 8.72 6.79
C ARG A 133 5.71 9.19 8.22
N ASP A 134 6.85 9.84 8.51
CA ASP A 134 7.21 10.41 9.80
C ASP A 134 7.19 9.42 10.99
N THR A 135 7.38 8.12 10.72
CA THR A 135 7.47 7.08 11.76
C THR A 135 8.66 6.14 11.53
N LEU A 136 8.99 5.34 12.55
CA LEU A 136 9.97 4.24 12.46
C LEU A 136 9.33 2.91 11.98
N ILE A 137 8.21 2.96 11.27
CA ILE A 137 7.54 1.79 10.72
C ILE A 137 8.07 1.55 9.30
N PHE A 138 8.90 0.53 9.16
CA PHE A 138 9.53 0.15 7.90
C PHE A 138 9.02 -1.19 7.39
N PHE A 139 8.84 -1.27 6.08
CA PHE A 139 8.69 -2.51 5.33
C PHE A 139 9.95 -2.75 4.52
N CYS A 140 10.52 -3.94 4.65
CA CYS A 140 11.78 -4.31 4.00
C CYS A 140 11.65 -5.65 3.27
N LEU A 141 12.55 -5.91 2.34
CA LEU A 141 12.81 -7.27 1.85
C LEU A 141 13.81 -7.95 2.77
N ASN A 142 13.54 -9.21 3.11
CA ASN A 142 14.54 -10.10 3.67
C ASN A 142 15.33 -10.81 2.56
N LYS A 143 16.30 -11.65 2.95
CA LYS A 143 17.09 -12.48 2.01
C LYS A 143 16.28 -13.44 1.13
N LYS A 144 15.06 -13.79 1.54
CA LYS A 144 14.15 -14.67 0.79
C LYS A 144 13.24 -13.89 -0.16
N MET A 145 13.44 -12.57 -0.28
CA MET A 145 12.59 -11.67 -1.06
C MET A 145 11.15 -11.56 -0.54
N GLU A 146 10.92 -11.94 0.72
CA GLU A 146 9.65 -11.75 1.40
C GLU A 146 9.59 -10.34 1.98
N VAL A 147 8.40 -9.75 2.04
CA VAL A 147 8.21 -8.44 2.66
C VAL A 147 8.00 -8.62 4.17
N VAL A 148 8.83 -7.95 4.96
CA VAL A 148 8.81 -7.99 6.42
C VAL A 148 8.49 -6.61 6.99
N LEU A 149 7.76 -6.58 8.11
CA LEU A 149 7.59 -5.41 8.96
C LEU A 149 8.70 -5.39 10.01
N VAL A 150 9.37 -4.24 10.18
CA VAL A 150 10.40 -4.04 11.20
C VAL A 150 9.76 -3.71 12.55
N ASN A 151 10.32 -4.25 13.63
CA ASN A 151 9.94 -3.91 14.99
C ASN A 151 10.42 -2.48 15.32
N ARG A 152 9.52 -1.51 15.20
CA ARG A 152 9.83 -0.09 15.41
C ARG A 152 10.47 0.20 16.77
N HIS A 153 10.06 -0.51 17.83
CA HIS A 153 10.53 -0.26 19.19
C HIS A 153 11.95 -0.76 19.38
N LEU A 154 12.27 -1.91 18.78
CA LEU A 154 13.64 -2.40 18.78
C LEU A 154 14.54 -1.53 17.88
N LEU A 155 14.05 -1.08 16.73
CA LEU A 155 14.78 -0.12 15.89
C LEU A 155 15.09 1.17 16.66
N GLU A 156 14.10 1.76 17.33
CA GLU A 156 14.27 2.95 18.17
C GLU A 156 15.32 2.73 19.28
N TYR A 157 15.27 1.59 19.96
CA TYR A 157 16.26 1.22 20.98
C TYR A 157 17.68 1.12 20.41
N LEU A 158 17.86 0.48 19.25
CA LEU A 158 19.17 0.30 18.62
C LEU A 158 19.75 1.63 18.13
N LEU A 159 18.90 2.55 17.68
CA LEU A 159 19.30 3.90 17.27
C LEU A 159 19.72 4.77 18.45
N THR A 160 19.10 4.60 19.62
CA THR A 160 19.37 5.43 20.82
C THR A 160 20.55 4.94 21.64
N THR A 161 20.80 3.63 21.69
CA THR A 161 21.84 3.04 22.55
C THR A 161 23.19 2.85 21.87
N ASN A 162 23.33 3.19 20.57
CA ASN A 162 24.46 2.77 19.74
C ASN A 162 24.72 1.25 19.80
N GLY A 163 23.73 0.45 20.23
CA GLY A 163 23.82 -0.99 20.46
C GLY A 163 23.76 -1.81 19.17
N GLN A 164 24.53 -1.42 18.15
CA GLN A 164 24.54 -2.01 16.81
C GLN A 164 24.98 -3.48 16.78
N ASP A 165 25.47 -4.04 17.89
CA ASP A 165 25.97 -5.43 17.98
C ASP A 165 24.91 -6.46 18.43
N LEU A 166 23.69 -6.02 18.76
CA LEU A 166 22.61 -6.92 19.16
C LEU A 166 21.86 -7.43 17.93
N ILE A 167 21.95 -8.74 17.65
CA ILE A 167 21.09 -9.44 16.69
C ILE A 167 19.99 -10.17 17.46
N VAL A 168 18.75 -9.68 17.32
CA VAL A 168 17.57 -10.28 17.97
C VAL A 168 16.68 -10.93 16.93
N ASN A 169 16.22 -12.16 17.20
CA ASN A 169 15.38 -12.92 16.26
C ASN A 169 14.04 -12.24 15.92
N GLU A 170 13.55 -11.34 16.77
CA GLU A 170 12.26 -10.65 16.64
C GLU A 170 12.38 -9.23 16.06
N PHE A 171 13.46 -8.93 15.34
CA PHE A 171 13.65 -7.61 14.72
C PHE A 171 12.70 -7.36 13.54
N SER A 172 12.28 -8.41 12.84
CA SER A 172 11.33 -8.29 11.73
C SER A 172 10.40 -9.50 11.65
N ILE A 173 9.22 -9.30 11.07
CA ILE A 173 8.23 -10.37 10.88
C ILE A 173 7.66 -10.33 9.46
N LYS A 174 7.47 -11.50 8.85
CA LYS A 174 6.89 -11.59 7.51
C LYS A 174 5.45 -11.08 7.49
N VAL A 175 5.15 -10.18 6.56
CA VAL A 175 3.80 -9.65 6.32
C VAL A 175 3.26 -9.99 4.92
N ALA A 176 4.13 -10.31 3.97
CA ALA A 176 3.75 -10.84 2.66
C ALA A 176 4.88 -11.69 2.05
N GLU A 177 4.52 -12.63 1.18
CA GLU A 177 5.45 -13.49 0.45
C GLU A 177 6.27 -12.72 -0.58
N ASN A 178 5.74 -11.64 -1.15
CA ASN A 178 6.41 -10.81 -2.15
C ASN A 178 5.81 -9.39 -2.22
N ILE A 179 6.43 -8.51 -3.02
CA ILE A 179 5.99 -7.10 -3.18
C ILE A 179 4.57 -7.00 -3.80
N PRO A 180 4.20 -7.72 -4.87
CA PRO A 180 2.83 -7.73 -5.39
C PRO A 180 1.75 -8.03 -4.34
N GLN A 181 1.98 -9.07 -3.52
CA GLN A 181 1.05 -9.46 -2.46
C GLN A 181 1.01 -8.41 -1.35
N PHE A 182 2.16 -7.84 -0.97
CA PHE A 182 2.23 -6.74 -0.01
C PHE A 182 1.33 -5.58 -0.44
N ILE A 183 1.46 -5.14 -1.70
CA ILE A 183 0.67 -4.02 -2.24
C ILE A 183 -0.82 -4.31 -2.16
N ALA A 184 -1.25 -5.49 -2.61
CA ALA A 184 -2.66 -5.88 -2.58
C ALA A 184 -3.24 -5.94 -1.15
N LEU A 185 -2.47 -6.48 -0.20
CA LEU A 185 -2.89 -6.54 1.22
C LEU A 185 -2.92 -5.14 1.86
N PHE A 186 -1.89 -4.32 1.60
CA PHE A 186 -1.77 -2.98 2.15
C PHE A 186 -2.89 -2.07 1.66
N ASP A 187 -3.19 -2.07 0.36
CA ASP A 187 -4.26 -1.27 -0.25
C ASP A 187 -5.65 -1.59 0.31
N ARG A 188 -5.84 -2.81 0.83
CA ARG A 188 -7.10 -3.24 1.48
C ARG A 188 -7.13 -2.97 3.00
N GLY A 189 -6.03 -2.47 3.56
CA GLY A 189 -5.85 -2.26 4.99
C GLY A 189 -5.78 -3.57 5.77
N LEU A 190 -5.18 -4.61 5.19
CA LEU A 190 -5.08 -5.96 5.78
C LEU A 190 -3.71 -6.24 6.42
N ILE A 191 -2.78 -5.28 6.33
CA ILE A 191 -1.49 -5.33 7.00
C ILE A 191 -1.61 -4.49 8.27
N SER A 192 -1.43 -5.12 9.42
CA SER A 192 -1.33 -4.40 10.68
C SER A 192 -0.01 -3.64 10.75
N LEU A 193 -0.05 -2.42 11.27
CA LEU A 193 1.15 -1.65 11.58
C LEU A 193 1.66 -1.93 13.01
N ASN A 194 0.93 -2.75 13.78
CA ASN A 194 1.24 -3.08 15.17
C ASN A 194 1.99 -4.42 15.24
N PHE A 195 3.32 -4.35 15.33
CA PHE A 195 4.21 -5.52 15.34
C PHE A 195 3.78 -6.62 16.35
N PRO A 196 3.47 -6.32 17.64
CA PRO A 196 2.93 -7.30 18.58
C PRO A 196 1.74 -8.15 18.11
N GLN A 197 0.87 -7.64 17.23
CA GLN A 197 -0.28 -8.42 16.74
C GLN A 197 0.15 -9.63 15.89
N TYR A 198 1.34 -9.58 15.29
CA TYR A 198 1.87 -10.70 14.52
C TYR A 198 2.40 -11.81 15.42
N LEU A 199 2.93 -11.48 16.60
CA LEU A 199 3.43 -12.46 17.57
C LEU A 199 2.30 -13.31 18.17
N ASN A 200 1.11 -12.71 18.31
CA ASN A 200 -0.08 -13.39 18.86
C ASN A 200 -0.93 -14.11 17.81
N GLY A 201 -0.55 -14.04 16.52
CA GLY A 201 -1.30 -14.65 15.42
C GLY A 201 -2.57 -13.90 15.00
N ASP A 202 -2.85 -12.75 15.61
CA ASP A 202 -4.06 -11.95 15.35
C ASP A 202 -3.94 -11.07 14.11
N ALA A 203 -2.73 -10.82 13.60
CA ALA A 203 -2.50 -9.88 12.51
C ALA A 203 -3.15 -10.27 11.16
N LYS A 204 -3.51 -11.54 10.95
CA LYS A 204 -4.22 -11.98 9.74
C LYS A 204 -5.73 -11.69 9.80
N ILE A 205 -6.25 -11.27 10.95
CA ILE A 205 -7.68 -11.02 11.16
C ILE A 205 -7.85 -9.54 11.51
N THR A 206 -8.34 -8.77 10.55
CA THR A 206 -8.76 -7.38 10.77
C THR A 206 -10.22 -7.38 11.24
N ASN A 207 -10.43 -7.26 12.55
CA ASN A 207 -11.75 -7.27 13.15
C ASN A 207 -12.23 -5.85 13.49
N LEU A 208 -12.94 -5.21 12.56
CA LEU A 208 -13.42 -3.84 12.75
C LEU A 208 -14.68 -3.74 13.62
N SER A 209 -15.39 -4.86 13.83
CA SER A 209 -16.63 -4.89 14.62
C SER A 209 -16.41 -5.25 16.10
N GLY A 210 -15.19 -5.63 16.50
CA GLY A 210 -14.93 -6.20 17.83
C GLY A 210 -15.62 -7.56 18.05
N PHE A 211 -16.16 -8.15 16.99
CA PHE A 211 -17.02 -9.32 17.08
C PHE A 211 -16.22 -10.60 17.24
N ASN A 212 -16.57 -11.44 18.22
CA ASN A 212 -15.91 -12.72 18.37
C ASN A 212 -16.50 -13.74 17.39
N ILE A 213 -15.83 -13.96 16.26
CA ILE A 213 -16.23 -14.95 15.24
C ILE A 213 -16.34 -16.38 15.77
N LYS A 214 -15.70 -16.70 16.91
CA LYS A 214 -15.79 -18.01 17.56
C LYS A 214 -17.05 -18.18 18.43
N LYS A 215 -17.80 -17.09 18.70
CA LYS A 215 -19.01 -17.09 19.54
C LYS A 215 -20.13 -16.28 18.89
N LEU A 216 -20.80 -16.86 17.90
CA LEU A 216 -21.93 -16.24 17.20
C LEU A 216 -23.20 -16.25 18.09
N PRO A 217 -23.92 -15.11 18.25
CA PRO A 217 -25.22 -15.09 18.92
C PRO A 217 -26.26 -15.97 18.21
N ILE A 218 -27.26 -16.39 18.97
CA ILE A 218 -28.43 -17.13 18.46
C ILE A 218 -29.09 -16.29 17.34
N ASN A 219 -29.32 -16.90 16.17
CA ASN A 219 -29.83 -16.27 14.93
C ASN A 219 -28.86 -15.36 14.16
N THR A 220 -27.55 -15.49 14.39
CA THR A 220 -26.52 -14.83 13.58
C THR A 220 -25.81 -15.84 12.67
N LYS A 221 -25.73 -15.54 11.37
CA LYS A 221 -24.98 -16.33 10.37
C LYS A 221 -23.84 -15.51 9.78
N LEU A 222 -22.83 -16.19 9.26
CA LEU A 222 -21.77 -15.56 8.48
C LEU A 222 -22.20 -15.47 7.01
N GLN A 223 -21.95 -14.32 6.39
CA GLN A 223 -21.93 -14.17 4.94
C GLN A 223 -20.48 -13.93 4.54
N VAL A 224 -19.83 -14.99 4.05
CA VAL A 224 -18.42 -14.97 3.67
C VAL A 224 -18.31 -14.54 2.22
N ILE A 225 -17.56 -13.48 1.96
CA ILE A 225 -17.29 -12.95 0.62
C ILE A 225 -15.84 -13.30 0.29
N ASN A 226 -15.64 -14.16 -0.70
CA ASN A 226 -14.30 -14.61 -1.07
C ASN A 226 -13.69 -13.67 -2.10
N PHE A 227 -12.39 -13.43 -1.91
CA PHE A 227 -11.54 -12.71 -2.83
C PHE A 227 -10.33 -13.56 -3.17
N ILE A 228 -9.92 -13.54 -4.43
CA ILE A 228 -8.71 -14.22 -4.91
C ILE A 228 -7.68 -13.16 -5.31
N PHE A 229 -6.43 -13.38 -4.88
CA PHE A 229 -5.30 -12.57 -5.27
C PHE A 229 -5.03 -12.66 -6.77
N ASN A 230 -4.97 -11.52 -7.44
CA ASN A 230 -4.49 -11.39 -8.80
C ASN A 230 -3.12 -10.69 -8.77
N GLU A 231 -2.06 -11.47 -9.01
CA GLU A 231 -0.68 -11.00 -8.93
C GLU A 231 -0.33 -9.94 -9.98
N GLU A 232 -0.81 -10.10 -11.21
CA GLU A 232 -0.56 -9.16 -12.32
C GLU A 232 -1.14 -7.77 -12.01
N ASN A 233 -2.36 -7.74 -11.47
CA ASN A 233 -3.06 -6.51 -11.12
C ASN A 233 -2.72 -6.02 -9.70
N GLN A 234 -2.01 -6.83 -8.90
CA GLN A 234 -1.65 -6.55 -7.50
C GLN A 234 -2.87 -6.11 -6.70
N SER A 235 -3.92 -6.92 -6.80
CA SER A 235 -5.24 -6.62 -6.25
C SER A 235 -6.00 -7.91 -5.93
N PHE A 236 -7.20 -7.75 -5.38
CA PHE A 236 -8.09 -8.84 -5.00
C PHE A 236 -9.40 -8.74 -5.77
N THR A 237 -9.78 -9.82 -6.44
CA THR A 237 -11.04 -9.92 -7.20
C THR A 237 -12.04 -10.76 -6.42
N GLN A 238 -13.25 -10.24 -6.25
CA GLN A 238 -14.33 -10.99 -5.62
C GLN A 238 -14.76 -12.16 -6.52
N THR A 239 -14.97 -13.34 -5.94
CA THR A 239 -15.39 -14.54 -6.68
C THR A 239 -16.80 -14.96 -6.32
N ASP A 240 -16.97 -15.47 -5.11
CA ASP A 240 -18.18 -16.16 -4.65
C ASP A 240 -18.50 -15.77 -3.21
N THR A 241 -19.71 -16.09 -2.81
CA THR A 241 -20.17 -15.94 -1.43
C THR A 241 -20.53 -17.29 -0.84
N THR A 242 -19.94 -17.61 0.31
CA THR A 242 -20.17 -18.85 1.06
C THR A 242 -20.66 -18.51 2.47
N ASN A 243 -20.95 -19.55 3.27
CA ASN A 243 -21.37 -19.40 4.67
C ASN A 243 -20.26 -19.79 5.66
N GLU A 244 -19.08 -20.18 5.18
CA GLU A 244 -17.99 -20.72 5.99
C GLU A 244 -16.64 -20.13 5.57
N ILE A 245 -15.81 -19.84 6.58
CA ILE A 245 -14.46 -19.33 6.39
C ILE A 245 -13.56 -20.53 6.02
N PRO A 246 -12.80 -20.47 4.90
CA PRO A 246 -11.91 -21.55 4.52
C PRO A 246 -10.78 -21.74 5.55
N LYS A 247 -10.22 -22.95 5.60
CA LYS A 247 -9.12 -23.27 6.54
C LYS A 247 -7.81 -22.55 6.22
N LYS A 248 -7.61 -22.17 4.96
CA LYS A 248 -6.43 -21.46 4.46
C LYS A 248 -6.89 -20.14 3.87
N TYR A 249 -6.23 -19.07 4.28
CA TYR A 249 -6.47 -17.71 3.82
C TYR A 249 -5.20 -16.87 4.04
N LEU A 250 -5.06 -15.79 3.27
CA LEU A 250 -4.04 -14.77 3.48
C LEU A 250 -4.45 -13.83 4.62
N ALA A 251 -5.68 -13.33 4.55
CA ALA A 251 -6.24 -12.41 5.54
C ALA A 251 -7.76 -12.51 5.60
N ILE A 252 -8.32 -12.08 6.73
CA ILE A 252 -9.76 -11.97 6.96
C ILE A 252 -10.06 -10.55 7.40
N LYS A 253 -11.11 -9.95 6.84
CA LYS A 253 -11.67 -8.68 7.30
C LYS A 253 -13.11 -8.87 7.72
N ILE A 254 -13.40 -8.61 8.99
CA ILE A 254 -14.74 -8.67 9.54
C ILE A 254 -15.31 -7.25 9.50
N GLY A 255 -16.34 -7.05 8.69
CA GLY A 255 -17.00 -5.75 8.56
C GLY A 255 -17.76 -5.37 9.83
N GLN A 256 -18.08 -4.07 9.95
CA GLN A 256 -18.98 -3.56 10.99
C GLN A 256 -20.45 -3.76 10.63
N ASP A 257 -20.72 -3.92 9.33
CA ASP A 257 -22.09 -3.97 8.81
C ASP A 257 -22.75 -5.32 9.03
N TYR A 258 -24.04 -5.24 9.33
CA TYR A 258 -24.94 -6.37 9.40
C TYR A 258 -26.00 -6.24 8.32
N THR A 259 -26.36 -7.36 7.70
CA THR A 259 -27.57 -7.42 6.88
C THR A 259 -28.59 -8.32 7.57
N TYR A 260 -29.87 -8.01 7.38
CA TYR A 260 -30.97 -8.81 7.93
C TYR A 260 -31.76 -9.39 6.76
N LYS A 261 -32.07 -10.68 6.82
CA LYS A 261 -32.88 -11.37 5.81
C LYS A 261 -33.87 -12.30 6.49
N MET A 262 -35.08 -12.36 5.93
CA MET A 262 -36.07 -13.37 6.31
C MET A 262 -35.64 -14.73 5.76
N ILE A 263 -35.59 -15.76 6.63
CA ILE A 263 -35.38 -17.16 6.24
C ILE A 263 -36.56 -17.95 6.81
N GLY A 264 -37.53 -18.27 5.97
CA GLY A 264 -38.87 -18.66 6.43
C GLY A 264 -39.46 -17.53 7.28
N ASP A 265 -39.95 -17.86 8.47
CA ASP A 265 -40.59 -16.91 9.39
C ASP A 265 -39.61 -16.23 10.37
N LYS A 266 -38.29 -16.45 10.21
CA LYS A 266 -37.27 -15.92 11.13
C LYS A 266 -36.43 -14.83 10.49
N LEU A 267 -36.38 -13.67 11.14
CA LEU A 267 -35.41 -12.62 10.81
C LEU A 267 -34.01 -13.07 11.25
N THR A 268 -33.14 -13.33 10.28
CA THR A 268 -31.77 -13.78 10.53
C THR A 268 -30.79 -12.65 10.28
N LYS A 269 -29.86 -12.46 11.23
CA LYS A 269 -28.77 -11.49 11.13
C LYS A 269 -27.58 -12.12 10.41
N PHE A 270 -26.99 -11.43 9.44
CA PHE A 270 -25.81 -11.84 8.71
C PHE A 270 -24.64 -10.88 8.97
N ILE A 271 -23.48 -11.45 9.30
CA ILE A 271 -22.23 -10.71 9.45
C ILE A 271 -21.40 -10.91 8.18
N ASN A 272 -21.01 -9.80 7.55
CA ASN A 272 -20.15 -9.85 6.39
C ASN A 272 -18.69 -10.09 6.80
N VAL A 273 -18.12 -11.17 6.27
CA VAL A 273 -16.72 -11.53 6.47
C VAL A 273 -16.06 -11.62 5.11
N SER A 274 -15.10 -10.74 4.82
CA SER A 274 -14.30 -10.82 3.61
C SER A 274 -13.10 -11.72 3.85
N VAL A 275 -12.93 -12.75 3.03
CA VAL A 275 -11.79 -13.66 3.08
C VAL A 275 -10.94 -13.43 1.84
N PHE A 276 -9.65 -13.17 2.06
CA PHE A 276 -8.66 -12.92 1.03
C PHE A 276 -7.77 -14.15 0.90
N ASN A 277 -7.79 -14.77 -0.28
CA ASN A 277 -7.07 -16.00 -0.61
C ASN A 277 -5.94 -15.75 -1.60
#